data_AF-A0AAU4FSL5-F1
#
_entry.id   AF-A0AAU4FSL5-F1
#
_cell.length_a   1.000
_cell.length_b   1.000
_cell.length_c   1.000
_cell.angle_alpha   90.00
_cell.angle_beta   90.00
_cell.angle_gamma   90.00
#
_symmetry.space_group_name_H-M   'P 1'
#
loop_
_entity.id
_entity.type
_entity.pdbx_description
1 polymer ?
#
loop_
_entity_poly.entity_id
_entity_poly.type
_entity_poly.pdbx_seq_one_letter_code
_entity_poly.pdbx_strand_id
1 'polypeptide(L)'
;MNDTVAVALVTSLSTLTAAGLAGSLSAWTTGRQLRHQALLAAEERAEQRANTHREMRRESYERFLSQTDAAYRVLDSGWMASPFSEPPHREAGFAARRALDEAYIRVSLAGPENVAALGAAVVRGIGDEFRLHTRVVGSHPGATDRAAELDPSARAQALEVRFATNGEFVAWARRALGAEPEQIPMRSTSRAEPLGGQSPP
;
A
#
# COMPACT_ATOMS: atom_id res chain seq x y z
N MET A 1 49.32 -0.81 73.88
CA MET A 1 49.61 -1.03 72.44
C MET A 1 48.61 -1.96 71.76
N ASN A 2 48.10 -3.03 72.41
CA ASN A 2 47.09 -3.91 71.78
C ASN A 2 45.74 -3.23 71.46
N ASP A 3 45.23 -2.32 72.30
CA ASP A 3 43.92 -1.68 72.06
C ASP A 3 43.88 -0.81 70.80
N THR A 4 44.96 -0.08 70.49
CA THR A 4 45.03 0.79 69.32
C THR A 4 45.01 -0.01 68.01
N VAL A 5 45.63 -1.19 68.01
CA VAL A 5 45.64 -2.13 66.87
C VAL A 5 44.24 -2.73 66.65
N ALA A 6 43.55 -3.09 67.73
CA ALA A 6 42.18 -3.61 67.65
C ALA A 6 41.20 -2.58 67.07
N VAL A 7 41.29 -1.31 67.51
CA VAL A 7 40.44 -0.23 67.00
C VAL A 7 40.70 0.05 65.51
N ALA A 8 41.96 0.04 65.08
CA ALA A 8 42.33 0.22 63.68
C ALA A 8 41.82 -0.94 62.79
N LEU A 9 41.87 -2.18 63.28
CA LEU A 9 41.32 -3.36 62.59
C LEU A 9 39.80 -3.30 62.46
N VAL A 10 39.08 -2.95 63.52
CA VAL A 10 37.62 -2.80 63.47
C VAL A 10 37.21 -1.69 62.50
N THR A 11 37.94 -0.57 62.51
CA THR A 11 37.68 0.56 61.61
C THR A 11 37.92 0.17 60.15
N SER A 12 39.06 -0.44 59.83
CA SER A 12 39.38 -0.87 58.47
C SER A 12 38.42 -1.95 57.95
N LEU A 13 38.02 -2.90 58.81
CA LEU A 13 36.99 -3.89 58.47
C LEU A 13 35.65 -3.20 58.17
N SER A 14 35.24 -2.24 59.00
CA SER A 14 33.98 -1.50 58.81
C SER A 14 33.98 -0.70 57.51
N THR A 15 35.09 -0.03 57.17
CA THR A 15 35.22 0.73 55.92
C THR A 15 35.19 -0.19 54.69
N LEU A 16 35.88 -1.34 54.75
CA LEU A 16 35.86 -2.32 53.66
C LEU A 16 34.46 -2.90 53.45
N THR A 17 33.76 -3.20 54.54
CA THR A 17 32.39 -3.74 54.50
C THR A 17 31.42 -2.70 53.95
N ALA A 18 31.53 -1.45 54.37
CA ALA A 18 30.72 -0.34 53.85
C ALA A 18 30.97 -0.11 52.34
N ALA A 19 32.24 -0.13 51.91
CA ALA A 19 32.59 0.01 50.49
C ALA A 19 32.08 -1.18 49.65
N GLY A 20 32.17 -2.41 50.17
CA GLY A 20 31.64 -3.60 49.51
C GLY A 20 30.12 -3.58 49.34
N LEU A 21 29.38 -3.15 50.38
CA LEU A 21 27.92 -3.00 50.31
C LEU A 21 27.50 -1.87 49.37
N ALA A 22 28.19 -0.73 49.38
CA ALA A 22 27.92 0.36 48.45
C ALA A 22 28.16 -0.08 46.99
N GLY A 23 29.26 -0.81 46.74
CA GLY A 23 29.57 -1.36 45.43
C GLY A 23 28.54 -2.38 44.93
N SER A 24 28.09 -3.29 45.80
CA SER A 24 27.09 -4.32 45.44
C SER A 24 25.71 -3.71 45.16
N LEU A 25 25.27 -2.75 45.99
CA LEU A 25 24.02 -2.03 45.76
C LEU A 25 24.07 -1.22 44.45
N SER A 26 25.19 -0.53 44.19
CA SER A 26 25.39 0.21 42.94
C SER A 26 25.38 -0.71 41.71
N ALA A 27 26.06 -1.86 41.78
CA ALA A 27 26.04 -2.85 40.71
C ALA A 27 24.63 -3.41 40.48
N TRP A 28 23.86 -3.64 41.55
CA TRP A 28 22.50 -4.17 41.46
C TRP A 28 21.52 -3.16 40.85
N THR A 29 21.56 -1.89 41.26
CA THR A 29 20.69 -0.85 40.71
C THR A 29 21.04 -0.58 39.25
N THR A 30 22.33 -0.48 38.92
CA THR A 30 22.81 -0.33 37.54
C THR A 30 22.39 -1.52 36.68
N GLY A 31 22.52 -2.75 37.19
CA GLY A 31 22.08 -3.95 36.49
C GLY A 31 20.57 -3.95 36.19
N ARG A 32 19.75 -3.47 37.13
CA ARG A 32 18.30 -3.32 36.92
C ARG A 32 17.97 -2.24 35.89
N GLN A 33 18.66 -1.10 35.92
CA GLN A 33 18.49 -0.02 34.95
C GLN A 33 18.87 -0.46 33.53
N LEU A 34 20.01 -1.15 33.36
CA LEU A 34 20.46 -1.65 32.07
C LEU A 34 19.48 -2.67 31.47
N ARG A 35 18.90 -3.56 32.29
CA ARG A 35 17.86 -4.50 31.81
C ARG A 35 16.61 -3.77 31.33
N HIS A 36 16.18 -2.74 32.04
CA HIS A 36 15.03 -1.94 31.62
C HIS A 36 15.30 -1.19 30.32
N GLN A 37 16.48 -0.57 30.17
CA GLN A 37 16.90 0.07 28.93
C GLN A 37 17.00 -0.92 27.75
N ALA A 38 17.49 -2.13 28.01
CA ALA A 38 17.57 -3.17 26.98
C ALA A 38 16.19 -3.60 26.48
N LEU A 39 15.19 -3.71 27.38
CA LEU A 39 13.81 -4.02 27.02
C LEU A 39 13.18 -2.89 26.19
N LEU A 40 13.28 -1.64 26.66
CA LEU A 40 12.77 -0.48 25.93
C LEU A 40 13.40 -0.37 24.53
N ALA A 41 14.72 -0.54 24.43
CA ALA A 41 15.41 -0.53 23.14
C ALA A 41 15.02 -1.70 22.23
N ALA A 42 14.54 -2.83 22.77
CA ALA A 42 14.02 -3.93 21.97
C ALA A 42 12.61 -3.62 21.43
N GLU A 43 11.75 -3.04 22.27
CA GLU A 43 10.40 -2.59 21.90
C GLU A 43 10.47 -1.50 20.83
N GLU A 44 11.27 -0.45 21.04
CA GLU A 44 11.46 0.63 20.06
C GLU A 44 11.96 0.11 18.70
N ARG A 45 12.89 -0.85 18.69
CA ARG A 45 13.34 -1.47 17.43
C ARG A 45 12.26 -2.30 16.75
N ALA A 46 11.39 -2.95 17.51
CA ALA A 46 10.26 -3.70 16.95
C ALA A 46 9.24 -2.73 16.34
N GLU A 47 8.89 -1.66 17.06
CA GLU A 47 8.00 -0.61 16.58
C GLU A 47 8.56 0.10 15.35
N GLN A 48 9.85 0.46 15.37
CA GLN A 48 10.51 1.10 14.23
C GLN A 48 10.48 0.19 13.00
N ARG A 49 10.76 -1.11 13.14
CA ARG A 49 10.65 -2.06 12.02
C ARG A 49 9.23 -2.17 11.49
N ALA A 50 8.23 -2.20 12.37
CA ALA A 50 6.83 -2.22 11.98
C ALA A 50 6.42 -0.93 11.24
N ASN A 51 6.90 0.23 11.70
CA ASN A 51 6.68 1.53 11.08
C ASN A 51 7.33 1.60 9.70
N THR A 52 8.62 1.26 9.58
CA THR A 52 9.33 1.21 8.29
C THR A 52 8.61 0.28 7.31
N HIS A 53 8.14 -0.89 7.76
CA HIS A 53 7.40 -1.82 6.90
C HIS A 53 6.03 -1.28 6.46
N ARG A 54 5.33 -0.52 7.31
CA ARG A 54 4.09 0.17 6.92
C ARG A 54 4.35 1.28 5.90
N GLU A 55 5.43 2.04 6.08
CA GLU A 55 5.80 3.12 5.15
C GLU A 55 6.17 2.58 3.77
N MET A 56 7.04 1.57 3.71
CA MET A 56 7.42 0.92 2.44
C MET A 56 6.20 0.36 1.68
N ARG A 57 5.21 -0.18 2.41
CA ARG A 57 3.94 -0.63 1.81
C ARG A 57 3.15 0.54 1.24
N ARG A 58 2.99 1.61 2.01
CA ARG A 58 2.28 2.82 1.55
C ARG A 58 2.90 3.38 0.27
N GLU A 59 4.21 3.61 0.28
CA GLU A 59 4.95 4.12 -0.88
C GLU A 59 4.80 3.21 -2.11
N SER A 60 4.86 1.90 -1.90
CA SER A 60 4.70 0.92 -2.99
C SER A 60 3.30 0.98 -3.60
N TYR A 61 2.26 1.07 -2.76
CA TYR A 61 0.87 1.17 -3.23
C TYR A 61 0.60 2.50 -3.93
N GLU A 62 1.07 3.62 -3.39
CA GLU A 62 0.95 4.94 -4.00
C GLU A 62 1.62 5.00 -5.36
N ARG A 63 2.85 4.48 -5.45
CA ARG A 63 3.57 4.39 -6.73
C ARG A 63 2.83 3.52 -7.73
N PHE A 64 2.30 2.37 -7.31
CA PHE A 64 1.52 1.50 -8.19
C PHE A 64 0.25 2.19 -8.71
N LEU A 65 -0.50 2.88 -7.84
CA LEU A 65 -1.68 3.64 -8.24
C LEU A 65 -1.34 4.79 -9.19
N SER A 66 -0.22 5.48 -8.96
CA SER A 66 0.26 6.52 -9.87
C SER A 66 0.60 5.97 -11.26
N GLN A 67 1.28 4.82 -11.35
CA GLN A 67 1.58 4.20 -12.65
C GLN A 67 0.33 3.63 -13.33
N THR A 68 -0.62 3.14 -12.52
CA THR A 68 -1.94 2.70 -12.98
C THR A 68 -2.71 3.87 -13.63
N ASP A 69 -2.77 5.04 -12.97
CA ASP A 69 -3.37 6.25 -13.53
C ASP A 69 -2.67 6.69 -14.83
N ALA A 70 -1.34 6.69 -14.83
CA ALA A 70 -0.56 7.06 -16.02
C ALA A 70 -0.87 6.14 -17.21
N ALA A 71 -0.95 4.82 -17.00
CA ALA A 71 -1.31 3.86 -18.04
C ALA A 71 -2.73 4.08 -18.55
N TYR A 72 -3.68 4.36 -17.66
CA TYR A 72 -5.06 4.66 -18.05
C TYR A 72 -5.20 5.96 -18.82
N ARG A 73 -4.43 7.01 -18.50
CA ARG A 73 -4.41 8.25 -19.31
C ARG A 73 -3.91 8.01 -20.73
N VAL A 74 -2.89 7.16 -20.89
CA VAL A 74 -2.41 6.76 -22.22
C VAL A 74 -3.53 6.05 -22.98
N LEU A 75 -4.21 5.08 -22.35
CA LEU A 75 -5.37 4.40 -22.94
C LEU A 75 -6.49 5.36 -23.31
N ASP A 76 -6.87 6.26 -22.40
CA ASP A 76 -7.97 7.20 -22.61
C ASP A 76 -7.66 8.18 -23.74
N SER A 77 -6.41 8.64 -23.85
CA SER A 77 -5.96 9.43 -25.00
C SER A 77 -6.04 8.63 -26.31
N GLY A 78 -5.66 7.35 -26.28
CA GLY A 78 -5.74 6.46 -27.44
C GLY A 78 -7.18 6.18 -27.88
N TRP A 79 -8.12 6.02 -26.94
CA TRP A 79 -9.53 5.83 -27.22
C TRP A 79 -10.19 7.07 -27.84
N MET A 80 -9.69 8.27 -27.53
CA MET A 80 -10.28 9.56 -27.93
C MET A 80 -9.57 10.26 -29.10
N ALA A 81 -8.43 9.74 -29.57
CA ALA A 81 -7.69 10.31 -30.68
C ALA A 81 -8.44 10.18 -32.03
N SER A 82 -8.43 11.24 -32.84
CA SER A 82 -9.02 11.31 -34.19
C SER A 82 -8.28 12.37 -35.04
N PRO A 83 -7.94 12.09 -36.32
CA PRO A 83 -7.85 10.75 -36.92
C PRO A 83 -6.67 9.99 -36.29
N PHE A 84 -6.82 8.67 -36.13
CA PHE A 84 -5.79 7.89 -35.43
C PHE A 84 -4.57 7.67 -36.35
N SER A 85 -3.44 8.30 -36.02
CA SER A 85 -2.14 7.96 -36.62
C SER A 85 -1.32 7.10 -35.66
N GLU A 86 -0.89 5.94 -36.16
CA GLU A 86 -0.35 4.79 -35.44
C GLU A 86 0.98 4.94 -34.63
N PRO A 87 1.87 5.95 -34.80
CA PRO A 87 3.19 5.90 -34.13
C PRO A 87 3.26 6.28 -32.63
N PRO A 88 2.80 7.46 -32.17
CA PRO A 88 3.19 7.97 -30.85
C PRO A 88 2.52 7.23 -29.68
N HIS A 89 1.32 6.67 -29.88
CA HIS A 89 0.60 5.98 -28.81
C HIS A 89 1.18 4.60 -28.47
N ARG A 90 1.90 3.96 -29.40
CA ARG A 90 2.44 2.62 -29.21
C ARG A 90 3.63 2.60 -28.25
N GLU A 91 4.59 3.51 -28.44
CA GLU A 91 5.76 3.63 -27.57
C GLU A 91 5.35 4.10 -26.17
N ALA A 92 4.47 5.10 -26.08
CA ALA A 92 3.92 5.56 -24.82
C ALA A 92 3.18 4.43 -24.07
N GLY A 93 2.38 3.63 -24.78
CA GLY A 93 1.70 2.47 -24.20
C GLY A 93 2.66 1.41 -23.68
N PHE A 94 3.73 1.09 -24.43
CA PHE A 94 4.76 0.15 -23.97
C PHE A 94 5.48 0.67 -22.72
N ALA A 95 5.91 1.93 -22.73
CA ALA A 95 6.58 2.57 -21.61
C ALA A 95 5.70 2.58 -20.35
N ALA A 96 4.42 2.94 -20.50
CA ALA A 96 3.46 2.95 -19.38
C ALA A 96 3.23 1.55 -18.80
N ARG A 97 3.08 0.53 -19.65
CA ARG A 97 2.93 -0.87 -19.19
C ARG A 97 4.18 -1.36 -18.45
N ARG A 98 5.37 -1.06 -18.97
CA ARG A 98 6.61 -1.43 -18.30
C ARG A 98 6.73 -0.77 -16.92
N ALA A 99 6.46 0.53 -16.83
CA ALA A 99 6.52 1.25 -15.57
C ALA A 99 5.50 0.70 -14.54
N LEU A 100 4.32 0.29 -15.02
CA LEU A 100 3.31 -0.39 -14.21
C LEU A 100 3.79 -1.76 -13.71
N ASP A 101 4.37 -2.59 -14.58
CA ASP A 101 4.93 -3.91 -14.22
C ASP A 101 6.02 -3.77 -13.15
N GLU A 102 6.92 -2.79 -13.30
CA GLU A 102 7.97 -2.49 -12.32
C GLU A 102 7.40 -2.01 -10.97
N ALA A 103 6.32 -1.23 -10.98
CA ALA A 103 5.63 -0.83 -9.77
C ALA A 103 4.91 -2.01 -9.10
N TYR A 104 4.30 -2.91 -9.88
CA TYR A 104 3.65 -4.12 -9.39
C TYR A 104 4.62 -5.05 -8.64
N ILE A 105 5.85 -5.21 -9.16
CA ILE A 105 6.89 -6.01 -8.46
C ILE A 105 7.09 -5.50 -7.04
N ARG A 106 7.10 -4.18 -6.81
CA ARG A 106 7.24 -3.59 -5.47
C ARG A 106 6.05 -3.91 -4.57
N VAL A 107 4.83 -3.86 -5.11
CA VAL A 107 3.61 -4.27 -4.40
C VAL A 107 3.70 -5.74 -4.00
N SER A 108 4.17 -6.62 -4.88
CA SER A 108 4.31 -8.05 -4.58
C SER A 108 5.35 -8.35 -3.50
N LEU A 109 6.37 -7.51 -3.35
CA LEU A 109 7.41 -7.65 -2.34
C LEU A 109 7.00 -7.07 -0.98
N ALA A 110 6.30 -5.94 -0.97
CA ALA A 110 5.96 -5.24 0.26
C ALA A 110 4.59 -5.66 0.83
N GLY A 111 3.63 -5.99 -0.05
CA GLY A 111 2.24 -6.23 0.32
C GLY A 111 1.94 -7.68 0.72
N PRO A 112 0.80 -7.91 1.41
CA PRO A 112 0.29 -9.24 1.62
C PRO A 112 -0.22 -9.85 0.30
N GLU A 113 -0.25 -11.19 0.24
CA GLU A 113 -0.50 -11.96 -0.99
C GLU A 113 -1.83 -11.61 -1.69
N ASN A 114 -2.88 -11.34 -0.92
CA ASN A 114 -4.18 -10.90 -1.42
C ASN A 114 -4.12 -9.53 -2.13
N VAL A 115 -3.32 -8.58 -1.63
CA VAL A 115 -3.13 -7.28 -2.30
C VAL A 115 -2.30 -7.46 -3.57
N ALA A 116 -1.29 -8.32 -3.53
CA ALA A 116 -0.49 -8.66 -4.70
C ALA A 116 -1.35 -9.32 -5.80
N ALA A 117 -2.22 -10.27 -5.46
CA ALA A 117 -3.13 -10.92 -6.39
C ALA A 117 -4.07 -9.91 -7.10
N LEU A 118 -4.60 -8.93 -6.35
CA LEU A 118 -5.41 -7.85 -6.92
C LEU A 118 -4.59 -6.89 -7.79
N GLY A 119 -3.36 -6.58 -7.38
CA GLY A 119 -2.43 -5.82 -8.21
C GLY A 119 -2.17 -6.50 -9.55
N ALA A 120 -1.99 -7.83 -9.55
CA ALA A 120 -1.84 -8.62 -10.78
C ALA A 120 -3.09 -8.56 -11.67
N ALA A 121 -4.28 -8.54 -11.07
CA ALA A 121 -5.53 -8.40 -11.80
C ALA A 121 -5.62 -7.03 -12.50
N VAL A 122 -5.22 -5.95 -11.83
CA VAL A 122 -5.14 -4.59 -12.41
C VAL A 122 -4.16 -4.55 -13.59
N VAL A 123 -2.94 -5.08 -13.41
CA VAL A 123 -1.93 -5.16 -14.49
C VAL A 123 -2.46 -5.92 -15.70
N ARG A 124 -3.12 -7.06 -15.46
CA ARG A 124 -3.73 -7.87 -16.51
C ARG A 124 -4.84 -7.11 -17.23
N GLY A 125 -5.75 -6.48 -16.49
CA GLY A 125 -6.85 -5.70 -17.04
C GLY A 125 -6.36 -4.56 -17.94
N ILE A 126 -5.33 -3.82 -17.51
CA ILE A 126 -4.69 -2.80 -18.34
C ILE A 126 -4.08 -3.40 -19.60
N GLY A 127 -3.34 -4.51 -19.47
CA GLY A 127 -2.76 -5.21 -20.61
C GLY A 127 -3.79 -5.73 -21.61
N ASP A 128 -4.94 -6.17 -21.11
CA ASP A 128 -6.08 -6.61 -21.92
C ASP A 128 -6.75 -5.42 -22.63
N GLU A 129 -6.92 -4.28 -21.96
CA GLU A 129 -7.47 -3.06 -22.55
C GLU A 129 -6.57 -2.53 -23.68
N PHE A 130 -5.24 -2.52 -23.52
CA PHE A 130 -4.32 -2.16 -24.60
C PHE A 130 -4.45 -3.08 -25.82
N ARG A 131 -4.61 -4.39 -25.60
CA ARG A 131 -4.80 -5.37 -26.68
C ARG A 131 -6.15 -5.20 -27.37
N LEU A 132 -7.19 -4.88 -26.61
CA LEU A 132 -8.53 -4.58 -27.12
C LEU A 132 -8.51 -3.32 -28.00
N HIS A 133 -7.94 -2.22 -27.49
CA HIS A 133 -7.77 -0.98 -28.25
C HIS A 133 -7.02 -1.22 -29.57
N THR A 134 -5.89 -1.94 -29.52
CA THR A 134 -5.12 -2.30 -30.71
C THR A 134 -5.96 -3.06 -31.73
N ARG A 135 -6.82 -3.99 -31.28
CA ARG A 135 -7.71 -4.77 -32.14
C ARG A 135 -8.79 -3.90 -32.80
N VAL A 136 -9.42 -3.01 -32.03
CA VAL A 136 -10.45 -2.09 -32.54
C VAL A 136 -9.86 -1.21 -33.63
N VAL A 137 -8.68 -0.63 -33.39
CA VAL A 137 -7.97 0.20 -34.37
C VAL A 137 -7.59 -0.62 -35.61
N GLY A 138 -6.96 -1.78 -35.43
CA GLY A 138 -6.53 -2.63 -36.55
C GLY A 138 -7.68 -3.16 -37.42
N SER A 139 -8.91 -3.21 -36.88
CA SER A 139 -10.11 -3.64 -37.62
C SER A 139 -10.72 -2.52 -38.47
N HIS A 140 -10.30 -1.26 -38.27
CA HIS A 140 -10.85 -0.09 -38.93
C HIS A 140 -9.74 0.80 -39.54
N PRO A 141 -8.93 0.27 -40.47
CA PRO A 141 -7.83 1.01 -41.07
C PRO A 141 -8.35 2.25 -41.82
N GLY A 142 -7.76 3.41 -41.54
CA GLY A 142 -8.12 4.67 -42.19
C GLY A 142 -9.41 5.33 -41.69
N ALA A 143 -10.03 4.80 -40.63
CA ALA A 143 -11.17 5.46 -39.99
C ALA A 143 -10.78 6.84 -39.43
N THR A 144 -11.64 7.82 -39.66
CA THR A 144 -11.50 9.17 -39.11
C THR A 144 -12.12 9.32 -37.73
N ASP A 145 -13.06 8.43 -37.38
CA ASP A 145 -13.76 8.42 -36.09
C ASP A 145 -12.83 7.97 -34.96
N ARG A 146 -13.24 8.25 -33.72
CA ARG A 146 -12.49 7.80 -32.54
C ARG A 146 -12.68 6.31 -32.32
N ALA A 147 -11.68 5.62 -31.78
CA ALA A 147 -11.81 4.21 -31.40
C ALA A 147 -13.01 3.96 -30.44
N ALA A 148 -13.29 4.93 -29.56
CA ALA A 148 -14.44 4.85 -28.65
C ALA A 148 -15.81 4.96 -29.36
N GLU A 149 -15.85 5.61 -30.51
CA GLU A 149 -17.07 5.75 -31.34
C GLU A 149 -17.24 4.54 -32.27
N LEU A 150 -16.13 3.94 -32.72
CA LEU A 150 -16.11 2.72 -33.54
C LEU A 150 -16.57 1.48 -32.75
N ASP A 151 -16.22 1.37 -31.47
CA ASP A 151 -16.71 0.30 -30.60
C ASP A 151 -17.04 0.81 -29.18
N PRO A 152 -18.22 1.42 -29.00
CA PRO A 152 -18.65 1.95 -27.70
C PRO A 152 -18.88 0.83 -26.67
N SER A 153 -19.21 -0.37 -27.14
CA SER A 153 -19.48 -1.53 -26.27
C SER A 153 -18.19 -2.06 -25.63
N ALA A 154 -17.11 -2.20 -26.42
CA ALA A 154 -15.80 -2.59 -25.94
C ALA A 154 -15.25 -1.56 -24.95
N ARG A 155 -15.41 -0.27 -25.24
CA ARG A 155 -14.98 0.80 -24.33
C ARG A 155 -15.76 0.77 -23.02
N ALA A 156 -17.08 0.57 -23.06
CA ALA A 156 -17.89 0.48 -21.84
C ALA A 156 -17.48 -0.71 -20.96
N GLN A 157 -17.27 -1.90 -21.56
CA GLN A 157 -16.80 -3.08 -20.83
C GLN A 157 -15.42 -2.88 -20.22
N ALA A 158 -14.49 -2.25 -20.94
CA ALA A 158 -13.16 -1.93 -20.41
C ALA A 158 -13.23 -1.00 -19.20
N LEU A 159 -14.10 0.02 -19.24
CA LEU A 159 -14.31 0.94 -18.12
C LEU A 159 -14.92 0.22 -16.90
N GLU A 160 -15.86 -0.69 -17.10
CA GLU A 160 -16.45 -1.49 -16.03
C GLU A 160 -15.39 -2.35 -15.31
N VAL A 161 -14.58 -3.08 -16.08
CA VAL A 161 -13.47 -3.89 -15.54
C VAL A 161 -12.46 -3.01 -14.79
N ARG A 162 -12.11 -1.83 -15.35
CA ARG A 162 -11.23 -0.85 -14.72
C ARG A 162 -11.76 -0.43 -13.35
N PHE A 163 -13.02 -0.03 -13.27
CA PHE A 163 -13.59 0.44 -12.00
C PHE A 163 -13.68 -0.66 -10.94
N ALA A 164 -14.11 -1.87 -11.33
CA ALA A 164 -14.21 -3.00 -10.41
C ALA A 164 -12.84 -3.38 -9.84
N THR A 165 -11.85 -3.64 -10.70
CA THR A 165 -10.51 -4.11 -10.29
C THR A 165 -9.74 -3.07 -9.47
N ASN A 166 -9.79 -1.79 -9.85
CA ASN A 166 -9.14 -0.73 -9.08
C ASN A 166 -9.82 -0.52 -7.71
N GLY A 167 -11.15 -0.58 -7.68
CA GLY A 167 -11.92 -0.42 -6.44
C GLY A 167 -11.57 -1.51 -5.42
N GLU A 168 -11.51 -2.76 -5.87
CA GLU A 168 -11.12 -3.89 -5.02
C GLU A 168 -9.68 -3.77 -4.52
N PHE A 169 -8.73 -3.41 -5.40
CA PHE A 169 -7.34 -3.21 -5.01
C PHE A 169 -7.22 -2.12 -3.93
N VAL A 170 -7.84 -0.95 -4.13
CA VAL A 170 -7.78 0.17 -3.17
C VAL A 170 -8.40 -0.22 -1.83
N ALA A 171 -9.54 -0.92 -1.83
CA ALA A 171 -10.19 -1.37 -0.60
C ALA A 171 -9.28 -2.30 0.22
N TRP A 172 -8.60 -3.25 -0.44
CA TRP A 172 -7.67 -4.15 0.23
C TRP A 172 -6.35 -3.49 0.64
N ALA A 173 -5.83 -2.59 -0.18
CA ALA A 173 -4.64 -1.80 0.16
C ALA A 173 -4.87 -0.97 1.43
N ARG A 174 -6.04 -0.32 1.56
CA ARG A 174 -6.42 0.43 2.77
C ARG A 174 -6.46 -0.46 4.02
N ARG A 175 -7.12 -1.62 3.93
CA ARG A 175 -7.16 -2.60 5.03
C ARG A 175 -5.75 -3.06 5.43
N ALA A 176 -4.88 -3.32 4.45
CA ALA A 176 -3.51 -3.75 4.71
C ALA A 176 -2.64 -2.68 5.40
N LEU A 177 -2.98 -1.40 5.23
CA LEU A 177 -2.34 -0.26 5.91
C LEU A 177 -2.92 0.00 7.31
N GLY A 178 -3.96 -0.75 7.72
CA GLY A 178 -4.65 -0.54 9.00
C GLY A 178 -5.66 0.60 8.98
N ALA A 179 -6.07 1.08 7.79
CA ALA A 179 -7.25 1.94 7.70
C ALA A 179 -8.48 1.05 7.92
N GLU A 180 -9.29 1.37 8.94
CA GLU A 180 -10.60 0.75 9.06
C GLU A 180 -11.39 1.00 7.78
N PRO A 181 -12.15 0.00 7.28
CA PRO A 181 -13.00 0.21 6.14
C PRO A 181 -14.06 1.24 6.53
N GLU A 182 -13.85 2.49 6.15
CA GLU A 182 -14.92 3.48 6.03
C GLU A 182 -16.00 2.80 5.19
N GLN A 183 -17.14 2.50 5.82
CA GLN A 183 -18.26 1.86 5.16
C GLN A 183 -18.68 2.80 4.03
N ILE A 184 -18.19 2.55 2.81
CA ILE A 184 -18.68 3.21 1.62
C ILE A 184 -20.18 2.92 1.65
N PRO A 185 -21.05 3.93 1.82
CA PRO A 185 -22.46 3.70 1.85
C PRO A 185 -22.79 3.07 0.50
N MET A 186 -23.05 1.75 0.51
CA MET A 186 -23.67 1.10 -0.63
C MET A 186 -24.91 1.92 -0.87
N ARG A 187 -24.93 2.64 -2.00
CA ARG A 187 -26.09 3.35 -2.50
C ARG A 187 -27.28 2.45 -2.20
N SER A 188 -28.07 2.82 -1.21
CA SER A 188 -29.33 2.16 -0.97
C SER A 188 -30.06 2.33 -2.28
N THR A 189 -30.25 1.23 -2.99
CA THR A 189 -31.16 1.14 -4.10
C THR A 189 -32.50 1.55 -3.53
N SER A 190 -32.78 2.84 -3.64
CA SER A 190 -34.03 3.45 -3.29
C SER A 190 -35.06 2.70 -4.10
N ARG A 191 -35.76 1.83 -3.38
CA ARG A 191 -36.86 1.02 -3.84
C ARG A 191 -37.87 2.00 -4.40
N ALA A 192 -38.02 2.02 -5.72
CA ALA A 192 -39.11 2.71 -6.38
C ALA A 192 -40.42 2.24 -5.75
N GLU A 193 -41.07 3.11 -4.98
CA GLU A 193 -42.45 2.93 -4.58
C GLU A 193 -43.29 2.87 -5.87
N PRO A 194 -44.12 1.83 -6.04
CA PRO A 194 -45.11 1.84 -7.11
C PRO A 194 -46.16 2.89 -6.75
N LEU A 195 -46.26 3.93 -7.58
CA LEU A 195 -47.37 4.88 -7.54
C LEU A 195 -48.67 4.10 -7.72
N GLY A 196 -49.38 3.90 -6.60
CA GLY A 196 -50.71 3.32 -6.55
C GLY A 196 -51.67 4.13 -7.40
N GLY A 197 -52.44 3.42 -8.22
CA GLY A 197 -53.39 3.98 -9.16
C GLY A 197 -54.52 4.76 -8.49
N GLN A 198 -54.97 5.78 -9.21
CA GLN A 198 -56.33 6.32 -9.10
C GLN A 198 -57.00 6.19 -10.47
N SER A 199 -58.03 5.36 -10.54
CA SER A 199 -59.01 5.35 -11.62
C SER A 199 -60.09 6.40 -11.32
N PRO A 200 -60.49 7.25 -12.27
CA PRO A 200 -61.71 8.05 -12.14
C PRO A 200 -62.92 7.33 -12.78
N PRO A 201 -64.15 7.74 -12.40
CA PRO A 201 -65.41 7.16 -12.84
C PRO A 201 -65.77 7.43 -14.31
#